data_AF-A0A496RFK8-F1
#
_entry.id   AF-A0A496RFK8-F1
#
_cell.length_a   1.000
_cell.length_b   1.000
_cell.length_c   1.000
_cell.angle_alpha   90.00
_cell.angle_beta   90.00
_cell.angle_gamma   90.00
#
_symmetry.space_group_name_H-M   'P 1'
#
loop_
_entity.id
_entity.type
_entity.pdbx_description
1 polymer ?
#
loop_
_entity_poly.entity_id
_entity_poly.type
_entity_poly.pdbx_seq_one_letter_code
_entity_poly.pdbx_strand_id
1 'polypeptide(L)'
;MNILITGGAGFIGSHLCRRLLNEENFIICVDNFITGSKENIEDLIHLPKFKLINHDISQPLYLDENLDWVLHFASPASPKDYLEHPIKTIKVGTLGTH
;
A
#
# COMPACT_ATOMS: atom_id res chain seq x y z
N MET A 1 -11.78 6.14 10.82
CA MET A 1 -11.95 6.18 9.36
C MET A 1 -11.41 4.91 8.75
N ASN A 2 -11.89 4.52 7.57
CA ASN A 2 -11.37 3.43 6.75
C ASN A 2 -10.37 3.99 5.74
N ILE A 3 -9.10 3.61 5.86
CA ILE A 3 -8.01 4.20 5.09
C ILE A 3 -7.29 3.09 4.30
N LEU A 4 -7.25 3.24 2.98
CA LEU A 4 -6.49 2.37 2.09
C LEU A 4 -5.07 2.93 1.93
N ILE A 5 -4.05 2.12 2.18
CA ILE A 5 -2.63 2.47 1.98
C ILE A 5 -2.01 1.46 1.03
N THR A 6 -1.73 1.89 -0.20
CA THR A 6 -0.98 1.06 -1.15
C THR A 6 0.53 1.28 -0.97
N GLY A 7 1.34 0.23 -1.15
CA GLY A 7 2.75 0.26 -0.77
C GLY A 7 2.92 0.28 0.76
N GLY A 8 1.91 -0.21 1.49
CA GLY A 8 1.84 -0.14 2.93
C GLY A 8 2.89 -0.99 3.67
N ALA A 9 3.57 -1.90 2.97
CA ALA A 9 4.70 -2.66 3.49
C ALA A 9 6.06 -2.09 3.07
N GLY A 10 6.08 -0.93 2.39
CA GLY A 10 7.29 -0.15 2.12
C GLY A 10 7.71 0.74 3.29
N PHE A 11 8.78 1.53 3.12
CA PHE A 11 9.31 2.40 4.17
C PHE A 11 8.26 3.40 4.69
N ILE A 12 7.79 4.32 3.84
CA ILE A 12 6.82 5.35 4.26
C ILE A 12 5.46 4.71 4.62
N GLY A 13 5.00 3.75 3.81
CA GLY A 13 3.70 3.11 3.99
C GLY A 13 3.55 2.44 5.36
N SER A 14 4.55 1.69 5.80
CA SER A 14 4.50 0.95 7.08
C SER A 14 4.48 1.89 8.29
N HIS A 15 5.25 2.98 8.24
CA HIS A 15 5.21 4.02 9.27
C HIS A 15 3.83 4.70 9.35
N LEU A 16 3.19 4.97 8.20
CA LEU A 16 1.85 5.54 8.16
C LEU A 16 0.79 4.57 8.66
N CYS A 17 0.86 3.29 8.27
CA CYS A 17 -0.01 2.25 8.81
C CYS A 17 0.01 2.27 10.34
N ARG A 18 1.20 2.27 10.95
CA ARG A 18 1.37 2.28 12.40
C ARG A 18 0.82 3.55 13.05
N ARG A 19 1.16 4.72 12.48
CA ARG A 19 0.71 6.01 13.01
C ARG A 19 -0.82 6.10 12.99
N LEU A 20 -1.46 5.76 11.87
CA LEU A 20 -2.90 5.93 11.70
C LEU A 20 -3.71 4.87 12.49
N LEU A 21 -3.15 3.67 12.70
CA LEU A 21 -3.72 2.69 13.64
C LEU A 21 -3.74 3.22 15.08
N ASN A 22 -2.68 3.90 15.52
CA ASN A 22 -2.63 4.53 16.85
C ASN A 22 -3.65 5.67 17.01
N GLU A 23 -4.18 6.19 15.91
CA GLU A 23 -5.27 7.17 15.87
C GLU A 23 -6.65 6.47 15.73
N GLU A 24 -6.73 5.17 16.05
CA GLU A 24 -7.95 4.35 16.08
C GLU A 24 -8.63 4.14 14.71
N ASN A 25 -7.92 4.38 13.61
CA ASN A 25 -8.41 4.13 12.25
C ASN A 25 -8.35 2.65 11.86
N PHE A 26 -9.18 2.27 10.88
CA PHE A 26 -9.11 0.97 10.23
C PHE A 26 -8.23 1.09 8.98
N ILE A 27 -7.14 0.32 8.92
CA ILE A 27 -6.14 0.41 7.86
C ILE A 27 -6.25 -0.82 6.96
N ILE A 28 -6.42 -0.56 5.66
CA ILE A 28 -6.32 -1.56 4.61
C ILE A 28 -4.97 -1.35 3.92
N CYS A 29 -4.00 -2.18 4.26
CA CYS A 29 -2.68 -2.20 3.65
C CYS A 29 -2.71 -3.05 2.38
N VAL A 30 -2.34 -2.46 1.24
CA VAL A 30 -2.19 -3.17 -0.04
C VAL A 30 -0.73 -3.14 -0.44
N ASP A 31 -0.15 -4.32 -0.66
CA ASP A 31 1.23 -4.43 -1.12
C ASP A 31 1.42 -5.73 -1.91
N ASN A 32 2.31 -5.76 -2.89
CA ASN A 32 2.67 -6.97 -3.62
C ASN A 32 4.06 -7.51 -3.23
N PHE A 33 4.74 -6.84 -2.30
CA PHE A 33 6.05 -7.19 -1.76
C PHE A 33 7.18 -7.23 -2.80
N ILE A 34 7.05 -6.50 -3.93
CA ILE A 34 8.15 -6.37 -4.90
C ILE A 34 9.33 -5.60 -4.29
N THR A 35 9.04 -4.44 -3.69
CA THR A 35 10.04 -3.62 -2.95
C THR A 35 9.71 -3.47 -1.47
N GLY A 36 8.46 -3.75 -1.07
CA GLY A 36 8.05 -3.82 0.32
C GLY A 36 8.42 -5.16 0.96
N SER A 37 8.42 -5.21 2.29
CA SER A 37 8.76 -6.43 3.04
C SER A 37 7.74 -6.68 4.15
N LYS A 38 7.40 -7.95 4.40
CA LYS A 38 6.41 -8.33 5.42
C LYS A 38 6.87 -7.95 6.82
N GLU A 39 8.17 -7.98 7.06
CA GLU A 39 8.81 -7.63 8.33
C GLU A 39 8.47 -6.20 8.76
N ASN A 40 8.22 -5.28 7.81
CA ASN A 40 7.84 -3.89 8.12
C ASN A 40 6.45 -3.75 8.77
N ILE A 41 5.59 -4.77 8.61
CA ILE A 41 4.19 -4.74 9.07
C ILE A 41 3.82 -5.97 9.90
N GLU A 42 4.77 -6.84 10.23
CA GLU A 42 4.51 -8.14 10.88
C GLU A 42 3.71 -7.99 12.18
N ASP A 43 4.11 -7.04 13.01
CA ASP A 43 3.47 -6.68 14.27
C ASP A 43 2.10 -5.98 14.11
N LEU A 44 1.72 -5.58 12.89
CA LEU A 44 0.40 -5.02 12.58
C LEU A 44 -0.60 -6.08 12.13
N ILE A 45 -0.16 -7.18 11.52
CA ILE A 45 -1.03 -8.17 10.86
C ILE A 45 -2.04 -8.81 11.82
N HIS A 46 -1.71 -8.87 13.11
CA HIS A 46 -2.56 -9.46 14.13
C HIS A 46 -3.55 -8.46 14.78
N LEU A 47 -3.49 -7.18 14.40
CA LEU A 47 -4.34 -6.15 14.99
C LEU A 47 -5.74 -6.18 14.36
N PRO A 48 -6.82 -6.04 15.14
CA PRO A 48 -8.19 -6.15 14.64
C PRO A 48 -8.58 -5.04 13.66
N LYS A 49 -7.87 -3.89 13.69
CA LYS A 49 -8.10 -2.75 12.81
C LYS A 49 -7.16 -2.70 11.60
N PHE A 50 -6.40 -3.77 11.36
CA PHE A 50 -5.47 -3.84 10.25
C PHE A 50 -5.83 -5.01 9.32
N LYS A 51 -6.01 -4.71 8.03
CA LYS A 51 -6.27 -5.68 6.97
C LYS A 51 -5.13 -5.61 5.96
N LEU A 52 -4.44 -6.73 5.75
CA LEU A 52 -3.45 -6.87 4.69
C LEU A 52 -4.08 -7.52 3.46
N ILE A 53 -3.88 -6.91 2.29
CA ILE A 53 -4.24 -7.44 0.99
C ILE A 53 -2.96 -7.55 0.16
N ASN A 54 -2.53 -8.78 -0.10
CA ASN A 54 -1.41 -9.03 -1.01
C ASN A 54 -1.89 -8.90 -2.46
N HIS A 55 -1.63 -7.76 -3.12
CA HIS A 55 -2.20 -7.45 -4.43
C HIS A 55 -1.32 -6.49 -5.24
N ASP A 56 -1.25 -6.72 -6.56
CA ASP A 56 -0.62 -5.81 -7.52
C ASP A 56 -1.62 -4.71 -7.91
N ILE A 57 -1.37 -3.47 -7.46
CA ILE A 57 -2.26 -2.32 -7.68
C ILE A 57 -2.40 -1.93 -9.17
N SER A 58 -1.58 -2.48 -10.08
CA SER A 58 -1.78 -2.33 -11.52
C SER A 58 -2.96 -3.15 -12.07
N GLN A 59 -3.51 -4.06 -11.27
CA GLN A 59 -4.74 -4.80 -11.54
C GLN A 59 -5.91 -4.22 -10.75
N PRO A 60 -7.15 -4.30 -11.27
CA PRO A 60 -8.33 -3.85 -10.56
C PRO A 60 -8.41 -4.44 -9.14
N LEU A 61 -8.60 -3.57 -8.15
CA LEU A 61 -8.82 -3.93 -6.75
C LEU A 61 -10.29 -3.63 -6.41
N TYR A 62 -11.03 -4.66 -6.03
CA TYR A 62 -12.42 -4.54 -5.59
C TYR A 62 -12.47 -4.64 -4.07
N LEU A 63 -13.10 -3.66 -3.45
CA LEU A 63 -13.28 -3.58 -1.99
C LEU A 63 -14.76 -3.39 -1.70
N ASP A 64 -15.27 -4.13 -0.73
CA ASP A 64 -16.65 -3.99 -0.23
C ASP A 64 -16.73 -2.88 0.85
N GLU A 65 -15.59 -2.48 1.40
CA GLU A 65 -15.50 -1.43 2.41
C GLU A 65 -15.65 -0.03 1.80
N ASN A 66 -16.48 0.81 2.43
CA ASN A 66 -16.47 2.24 2.15
C ASN A 66 -15.16 2.86 2.63
N LEU A 67 -14.44 3.54 1.75
CA LEU A 67 -13.17 4.21 2.06
C LEU A 67 -13.41 5.70 2.33
N ASP A 68 -12.83 6.20 3.41
CA ASP A 68 -12.79 7.62 3.69
C ASP A 68 -11.58 8.27 3.01
N TRP A 69 -10.44 7.56 2.95
CA TRP A 69 -9.17 8.06 2.42
C TRP A 69 -8.40 6.97 1.65
N VAL A 70 -7.70 7.38 0.59
CA VAL A 70 -6.75 6.54 -0.15
C VAL A 70 -5.39 7.23 -0.17
N LEU A 71 -4.36 6.54 0.33
CA LEU A 71 -2.99 7.01 0.34
C LEU A 71 -2.12 6.11 -0.56
N HIS A 72 -1.57 6.67 -1.63
CA HIS A 72 -0.90 5.90 -2.68
C HIS A 72 0.63 6.02 -2.59
N PHE A 73 1.30 4.97 -2.08
CA PHE A 73 2.77 4.90 -1.97
C PHE A 73 3.37 3.68 -2.67
N ALA A 74 2.55 2.87 -3.36
CA ALA A 74 3.05 1.77 -4.16
C ALA A 74 3.81 2.31 -5.37
N SER A 75 5.14 2.31 -5.34
CA SER A 75 5.98 2.66 -6.49
C SER A 75 7.40 2.09 -6.33
N PRO A 76 7.99 1.48 -7.37
CA PRO A 76 9.41 1.14 -7.37
C PRO A 76 10.24 2.43 -7.51
N ALA A 77 10.66 3.00 -6.39
CA ALA A 77 11.20 4.35 -6.33
C ALA A 77 12.72 4.46 -6.60
N SER A 78 13.45 3.38 -6.88
CA SER A 78 14.91 3.44 -7.06
C SER A 78 15.33 3.70 -8.52
N PRO A 79 16.32 4.58 -8.81
CA PRO A 79 16.82 4.88 -10.17
C PRO A 79 17.24 3.65 -10.99
N LYS A 80 17.60 2.55 -10.32
CA LYS A 80 17.96 1.28 -10.95
C LYS A 80 16.71 0.53 -11.46
N ASP A 81 15.60 0.57 -10.72
CA ASP A 81 14.32 -0.04 -11.08
C ASP A 81 13.60 0.70 -12.23
N TYR A 82 13.84 2.02 -12.37
CA TYR A 82 13.36 2.81 -13.50
C TYR A 82 13.89 2.31 -14.85
N LEU A 83 15.11 1.77 -14.89
CA LEU A 83 15.74 1.29 -16.12
C LEU A 83 15.27 -0.12 -16.52
N GLU A 84 14.79 -0.93 -15.57
CA GLU A 84 14.31 -2.30 -15.86
C GLU A 84 12.81 -2.37 -16.19
N HIS A 85 11.97 -1.44 -15.68
CA HIS A 85 10.50 -1.54 -15.81
C HIS A 85 9.76 -0.23 -16.21
N PRO A 86 10.06 0.37 -17.36
CA PRO A 86 9.55 1.69 -17.76
C PRO A 86 8.01 1.77 -17.92
N ILE A 87 7.34 0.67 -18.30
CA ILE A 87 5.88 0.64 -18.51
C ILE A 87 5.10 0.58 -17.18
N LYS A 88 5.62 -0.12 -16.16
CA LYS A 88 4.97 -0.23 -14.85
C LYS A 88 4.96 1.11 -14.11
N THR A 89 6.05 1.87 -14.20
CA THR A 89 6.17 3.19 -13.57
C THR A 89 5.15 4.19 -14.12
N ILE A 90 4.94 4.22 -15.44
CA ILE A 90 3.93 5.09 -16.06
C ILE A 90 2.53 4.66 -15.62
N LYS A 91 2.22 3.36 -15.64
CA LYS A 91 0.89 2.86 -15.26
C LYS A 91 0.53 3.16 -13.81
N VAL A 92 1.47 3.06 -12.87
CA VAL A 92 1.22 3.40 -11.45
C VAL A 92 0.85 4.88 -11.31
N GLY A 93 1.62 5.77 -11.94
CA GLY A 93 1.38 7.22 -11.87
C GLY A 93 0.12 7.71 -12.59
N THR A 94 -0.43 6.96 -13.56
CA THR A 94 -1.59 7.40 -14.34
C THR A 94 -2.87 6.58 -14.09
N LEU A 95 -2.76 5.25 -13.94
CA LEU A 95 -3.92 4.37 -13.72
C LEU A 95 -4.22 4.14 -12.24
N GLY A 96 -3.22 4.31 -11.35
CA GLY A 96 -3.40 4.14 -9.90
C GLY A 96 -4.12 5.31 -9.21
N THR A 97 -4.44 6.39 -9.93
CA THR A 97 -5.09 7.61 -9.42
C THR A 97 -6.50 7.81 -9.98
N HIS A 98 -7.01 6.87 -10.78
CA HIS A 98 -8.27 7.01 -11.51
C HIS A 98 -9.42 6.20 -10.91
#